data_AF-A0A3M6W2C0-F1
#
_entry.id   AF-A0A3M6W2C0-F1
#
_cell.length_a   1.000
_cell.length_b   1.000
_cell.length_c   1.000
_cell.angle_alpha   90.00
_cell.angle_beta   90.00
_cell.angle_gamma   90.00
#
_symmetry.space_group_name_H-M   'P 1'
#
loop_
_entity.id
_entity.type
_entity.pdbx_description
1 polymer ?
#
loop_
_entity_poly.entity_id
_entity_poly.type
_entity_poly.pdbx_seq_one_letter_code
_entity_poly.pdbx_strand_id
1 'polypeptide(L)'
;MGHTWDSYYYHHVKHHHVEGNGPGDLSSTIRYQRDDIGHFLHYVGRFMFLIWLELPLYFIQRKKYNLGVRAFLSEISSYAFMYGMWRWNPKAATFVFLLPFFLLRIGLMVGNWGQHALVDELEPDSDYRSSITLIDVPSNRYSFNDGYHTAHHLNPRRHWREHPTHFLQSKTTYAGNGALVFTNIDYIMLTITLLRKDYMYLADRLVPIGNQIGMSKVEIANMLRTKTRAFTEADIKKRFK
;
A
#
# COMPACT_ATOMS: atom_id res chain seq x y z
N MET A 1 -7.27 -2.94 -0.67
CA MET A 1 -8.36 -1.95 -0.79
C MET A 1 -9.54 -2.57 -1.54
N GLY A 2 -10.72 -2.70 -0.92
CA GLY A 2 -11.93 -3.23 -1.59
C GLY A 2 -12.64 -2.12 -2.37
N HIS A 3 -13.19 -2.40 -3.55
CA HIS A 3 -13.79 -1.37 -4.43
C HIS A 3 -15.21 -1.70 -4.91
N THR A 4 -16.00 -2.25 -4.01
CA THR A 4 -17.46 -2.15 -4.05
C THR A 4 -17.94 -0.96 -3.22
N TRP A 5 -19.25 -0.72 -3.15
CA TRP A 5 -19.84 0.24 -2.20
C TRP A 5 -19.18 0.11 -0.82
N ASP A 6 -18.77 1.23 -0.20
CA ASP A 6 -18.09 1.41 1.11
C ASP A 6 -16.87 0.52 1.45
N SER A 7 -16.53 -0.49 0.66
CA SER A 7 -15.47 -1.45 0.97
C SER A 7 -14.09 -0.80 1.03
N TYR A 8 -13.88 0.31 0.31
CA TYR A 8 -12.65 1.11 0.42
C TYR A 8 -12.53 1.71 1.81
N TYR A 9 -13.60 2.29 2.33
CA TYR A 9 -13.62 2.85 3.67
C TYR A 9 -13.36 1.79 4.73
N TYR A 10 -14.03 0.64 4.64
CA TYR A 10 -13.83 -0.44 5.60
C TYR A 10 -12.42 -1.02 5.54
N HIS A 11 -11.91 -1.27 4.34
CA HIS A 11 -10.58 -1.84 4.17
C HIS A 11 -9.47 -0.84 4.49
N HIS A 12 -9.48 0.34 3.86
CA HIS A 12 -8.38 1.29 3.96
C HIS A 12 -8.39 2.03 5.29
N VAL A 13 -9.53 2.64 5.63
CA VAL A 13 -9.64 3.53 6.79
C VAL A 13 -9.83 2.77 8.10
N LYS A 14 -10.65 1.72 8.11
CA LYS A 14 -10.99 1.00 9.36
C LYS A 14 -10.12 -0.22 9.64
N HIS A 15 -9.30 -0.62 8.69
CA HIS A 15 -8.45 -1.81 8.79
C HIS A 15 -6.98 -1.48 8.51
N HIS A 16 -6.61 -1.12 7.27
CA HIS A 16 -5.21 -0.89 6.88
C HIS A 16 -4.53 0.22 7.70
N HIS A 17 -5.18 1.38 7.87
CA HIS A 17 -4.63 2.46 8.72
C HIS A 17 -4.56 2.11 10.21
N VAL A 18 -5.37 1.15 10.67
CA VAL A 18 -5.33 0.70 12.06
C VAL A 18 -4.16 -0.25 12.28
N GLU A 19 -3.87 -1.10 11.29
CA GLU A 19 -2.82 -2.11 11.38
C GLU A 19 -1.46 -1.64 10.81
N GLY A 20 -1.43 -0.56 10.03
CA GLY A 20 -0.20 0.14 9.60
C GLY A 20 0.75 -0.68 8.75
N ASN A 21 0.24 -1.52 7.83
CA ASN A 21 1.01 -2.56 7.12
C ASN A 21 1.67 -3.60 8.06
N GLY A 22 1.31 -3.62 9.34
CA GLY A 22 1.78 -4.57 10.34
C GLY A 22 1.19 -5.98 10.16
N PRO A 23 1.51 -6.91 11.07
CA PRO A 23 1.18 -8.32 10.91
C PRO A 23 -0.31 -8.66 10.92
N GLY A 24 -1.16 -7.80 11.49
CA GLY A 24 -2.61 -7.96 11.46
C GLY A 24 -3.27 -7.37 10.21
N ASP A 25 -2.53 -6.66 9.35
CA ASP A 25 -3.06 -6.10 8.13
C ASP A 25 -3.27 -7.19 7.05
N LEU A 26 -4.51 -7.37 6.61
CA LEU A 26 -4.90 -8.24 5.49
C LEU A 26 -4.27 -7.84 4.15
N SER A 27 -3.82 -6.59 3.99
CA SER A 27 -3.02 -6.11 2.87
C SER A 27 -1.54 -5.94 3.19
N SER A 28 -1.05 -6.54 4.29
CA SER A 28 0.35 -6.44 4.69
C SER A 28 1.28 -7.05 3.64
N THR A 29 2.39 -6.37 3.39
CA THR A 29 3.47 -6.86 2.52
C THR A 29 4.59 -7.57 3.30
N ILE A 30 4.64 -7.47 4.63
CA ILE A 30 5.85 -7.79 5.42
C ILE A 30 6.23 -9.28 5.38
N ARG A 31 5.24 -10.17 5.21
CA ARG A 31 5.49 -11.62 5.10
C ARG A 31 5.98 -12.05 3.71
N TYR A 32 6.03 -11.12 2.76
CA TYR A 32 6.44 -11.39 1.39
C TYR A 32 7.87 -10.92 1.12
N GLN A 33 8.55 -11.65 0.23
CA GLN A 33 9.74 -11.17 -0.43
C GLN A 33 9.27 -10.16 -1.49
N ARG A 34 9.53 -8.87 -1.25
CA ARG A 34 8.82 -7.77 -1.92
C ARG A 34 9.37 -7.39 -3.29
N ASP A 35 10.39 -8.11 -3.74
CA ASP A 35 10.96 -8.06 -5.10
C ASP A 35 10.80 -9.40 -5.85
N ASP A 36 9.94 -10.29 -5.36
CA ASP A 36 9.63 -11.58 -5.98
C ASP A 36 8.25 -11.57 -6.66
N ILE A 37 8.20 -12.01 -7.92
CA ILE A 37 6.97 -12.02 -8.73
C ILE A 37 5.97 -13.05 -8.21
N GLY A 38 6.41 -14.22 -7.75
CA GLY A 38 5.51 -15.25 -7.22
C GLY A 38 4.81 -14.78 -5.95
N HIS A 39 5.56 -14.15 -5.04
CA HIS A 39 5.01 -13.55 -3.83
C HIS A 39 4.05 -12.41 -4.14
N PHE A 40 4.37 -11.56 -5.12
CA PHE A 40 3.47 -10.51 -5.58
C PHE A 40 2.16 -11.07 -6.17
N LEU A 41 2.23 -12.08 -7.03
CA LEU A 41 1.05 -12.73 -7.60
C LEU A 41 0.20 -13.42 -6.53
N HIS A 42 0.83 -14.07 -5.55
CA HIS A 42 0.13 -14.64 -4.40
C HIS A 42 -0.59 -13.55 -3.59
N TYR A 43 0.09 -12.43 -3.31
CA TYR A 43 -0.48 -11.29 -2.60
C TYR A 43 -1.71 -10.71 -3.32
N VAL A 44 -1.59 -10.42 -4.62
CA VAL A 44 -2.70 -9.90 -5.43
C VAL A 44 -3.82 -10.95 -5.50
N GLY A 45 -3.51 -12.21 -5.78
CA GLY A 45 -4.48 -13.29 -5.89
C GLY A 45 -5.29 -13.48 -4.61
N ARG A 46 -4.62 -13.57 -3.45
CA ARG A 46 -5.28 -13.67 -2.14
C ARG A 46 -6.27 -12.52 -1.94
N PHE A 47 -5.83 -11.29 -2.21
CA PHE A 47 -6.69 -10.13 -2.09
C PHE A 47 -7.92 -10.22 -3.01
N MET A 48 -7.71 -10.55 -4.28
CA MET A 48 -8.78 -10.60 -5.28
C MET A 48 -9.87 -11.62 -4.91
N PHE A 49 -9.49 -12.77 -4.35
CA PHE A 49 -10.41 -13.89 -4.13
C PHE A 49 -10.94 -14.00 -2.70
N LEU A 50 -10.19 -13.55 -1.69
CA LEU A 50 -10.52 -13.84 -0.28
C LEU A 50 -10.95 -12.60 0.52
N ILE A 51 -10.67 -11.38 0.06
CA ILE A 51 -10.88 -10.18 0.91
C ILE A 51 -12.35 -9.96 1.31
N TRP A 52 -13.29 -10.34 0.43
CA TRP A 52 -14.73 -10.21 0.68
C TRP A 52 -15.18 -10.99 1.93
N LEU A 53 -14.43 -12.02 2.31
CA LEU A 53 -14.64 -12.85 3.49
C LEU A 53 -13.67 -12.49 4.63
N GLU A 54 -12.38 -12.34 4.32
CA GLU A 54 -11.35 -12.09 5.34
C GLU A 54 -11.58 -10.77 6.09
N LEU A 55 -12.02 -9.70 5.42
CA LEU A 55 -12.22 -8.40 6.05
C LEU A 55 -13.38 -8.39 7.07
N PRO A 56 -14.59 -8.88 6.74
CA PRO A 56 -15.64 -9.06 7.74
C PRO A 56 -15.23 -9.94 8.92
N LEU A 57 -14.56 -11.06 8.65
CA LEU A 57 -14.10 -11.98 9.70
C LEU A 57 -13.07 -11.32 10.62
N TYR A 58 -12.13 -10.55 10.06
CA TYR A 58 -11.20 -9.75 10.84
C TYR A 58 -11.94 -8.83 11.83
N PHE A 59 -12.96 -8.10 11.37
CA PHE A 59 -13.72 -7.21 12.26
C PHE A 59 -14.48 -7.98 13.35
N ILE A 60 -15.07 -9.13 13.01
CA ILE A 60 -15.77 -10.00 13.96
C ILE A 60 -14.81 -10.54 15.03
N GLN A 61 -13.63 -11.03 14.62
CA GLN A 61 -12.59 -11.52 15.52
C GLN A 61 -12.10 -10.42 16.48
N ARG A 62 -12.06 -9.17 16.01
CA ARG A 62 -11.74 -7.98 16.82
C ARG A 62 -12.94 -7.42 17.59
N LYS A 63 -14.06 -8.15 17.69
CA LYS A 63 -15.31 -7.76 18.37
C LYS A 63 -15.97 -6.48 17.82
N LYS A 64 -15.63 -6.07 16.60
CA LYS A 64 -16.21 -4.92 15.87
C LYS A 64 -17.37 -5.39 14.98
N TYR A 65 -18.36 -6.07 15.56
CA TYR A 65 -19.43 -6.76 14.81
C TYR A 65 -20.18 -5.87 13.82
N ASN A 66 -20.48 -4.62 14.21
CA ASN A 66 -21.16 -3.66 13.33
C ASN A 66 -20.35 -3.39 12.04
N LEU A 67 -19.03 -3.19 12.16
CA LEU A 67 -18.17 -3.01 10.98
C LEU A 67 -18.10 -4.28 10.13
N GLY A 68 -18.01 -5.46 10.76
CA GLY A 68 -17.97 -6.74 10.06
C GLY A 68 -19.23 -6.99 9.22
N VAL A 69 -20.41 -6.80 9.84
CA VAL A 69 -21.71 -6.96 9.15
C VAL A 69 -21.84 -5.94 8.02
N ARG A 70 -21.51 -4.66 8.25
CA ARG A 70 -21.61 -3.65 7.20
C ARG A 70 -20.65 -3.90 6.03
N ALA A 71 -19.40 -4.27 6.32
CA ALA A 71 -18.43 -4.61 5.28
C ALA A 71 -18.92 -5.79 4.44
N PHE A 72 -19.43 -6.86 5.10
CA PHE A 72 -19.96 -8.02 4.41
C PHE A 72 -21.18 -7.69 3.54
N LEU A 73 -22.18 -7.01 4.10
CA LEU A 73 -23.39 -6.65 3.38
C LEU A 73 -23.10 -5.73 2.19
N SER A 74 -22.20 -4.76 2.35
CA SER A 74 -21.84 -3.84 1.27
C SER A 74 -21.18 -4.55 0.09
N GLU A 75 -20.29 -5.50 0.39
CA GLU A 75 -19.59 -6.32 -0.59
C GLU A 75 -20.55 -7.27 -1.33
N ILE A 76 -21.35 -8.05 -0.60
CA ILE A 76 -22.32 -9.00 -1.18
C ILE A 76 -23.41 -8.28 -1.98
N SER A 77 -23.91 -7.14 -1.48
CA SER A 77 -24.93 -6.36 -2.21
C SER A 77 -24.38 -5.84 -3.55
N SER A 78 -23.10 -5.45 -3.57
CA SER A 78 -22.45 -5.00 -4.80
C SER A 78 -22.22 -6.15 -5.78
N TYR A 79 -21.87 -7.35 -5.31
CA TYR A 79 -21.78 -8.54 -6.16
C TYR A 79 -23.14 -8.93 -6.74
N ALA A 80 -24.19 -8.94 -5.91
CA ALA A 80 -25.55 -9.19 -6.35
C ALA A 80 -26.01 -8.17 -7.40
N PHE A 81 -25.72 -6.88 -7.18
CA PHE A 81 -26.01 -5.82 -8.14
C PHE A 81 -25.27 -6.03 -9.46
N MET A 82 -23.95 -6.21 -9.43
CA MET A 82 -23.15 -6.42 -10.65
C MET A 82 -23.62 -7.66 -11.42
N TYR A 83 -23.94 -8.75 -10.72
CA TYR A 83 -24.49 -9.95 -11.33
C TYR A 83 -25.87 -9.71 -11.95
N GLY A 84 -26.78 -9.00 -11.24
CA GLY A 84 -28.09 -8.63 -11.77
C GLY A 84 -27.99 -7.77 -13.03
N MET A 85 -27.12 -6.76 -13.03
CA MET A 85 -26.85 -5.92 -14.20
C MET A 85 -26.27 -6.72 -15.36
N TRP A 86 -25.37 -7.67 -15.06
CA TRP A 86 -24.82 -8.57 -16.09
C TRP A 86 -25.87 -9.50 -16.68
N ARG A 87 -26.81 -10.00 -15.87
CA ARG A 87 -27.95 -10.79 -16.39
C ARG A 87 -28.90 -9.98 -17.26
N TRP A 88 -29.07 -8.69 -16.98
CA TRP A 88 -29.88 -7.81 -17.82
C TRP A 88 -29.17 -7.44 -19.12
N ASN A 89 -27.93 -6.94 -19.05
CA ASN A 89 -27.16 -6.59 -20.23
C ASN A 89 -25.66 -6.93 -20.02
N PRO A 90 -25.22 -8.11 -20.51
CA PRO A 90 -23.85 -8.56 -20.31
C PRO A 90 -22.80 -7.58 -20.85
N LYS A 91 -23.02 -7.02 -22.04
CA LYS A 91 -22.07 -6.11 -22.68
C LYS A 91 -21.89 -4.83 -21.86
N ALA A 92 -23.00 -4.15 -21.54
CA ALA A 92 -22.93 -2.91 -20.77
C ALA A 92 -22.35 -3.16 -19.37
N ALA A 93 -22.80 -4.21 -18.67
CA ALA A 93 -22.32 -4.51 -17.33
C ALA A 93 -20.83 -4.85 -17.29
N THR A 94 -20.30 -5.55 -18.30
CA THR A 94 -18.87 -5.84 -18.39
C THR A 94 -18.04 -4.57 -18.47
N PHE A 95 -18.37 -3.62 -19.35
CA PHE A 95 -17.57 -2.42 -19.54
C PHE A 95 -17.78 -1.34 -18.49
N VAL A 96 -18.98 -1.25 -17.90
CA VAL A 96 -19.33 -0.21 -16.92
C VAL A 96 -19.01 -0.64 -15.48
N PHE A 97 -19.18 -1.92 -15.15
CA PHE A 97 -19.01 -2.39 -13.78
C PHE A 97 -17.85 -3.37 -13.63
N LEU A 98 -17.88 -4.51 -14.31
CA LEU A 98 -16.93 -5.61 -14.03
C LEU A 98 -15.49 -5.27 -14.37
N LEU A 99 -15.25 -4.67 -15.55
CA LEU A 99 -13.92 -4.29 -15.99
C LEU A 99 -13.32 -3.19 -15.11
N PRO A 100 -14.00 -2.04 -14.86
CA PRO A 100 -13.49 -1.04 -13.92
C PRO A 100 -13.26 -1.59 -12.51
N PHE A 101 -14.17 -2.41 -12.00
CA PHE A 101 -14.04 -3.06 -10.70
C PHE A 101 -12.77 -3.92 -10.61
N PHE A 102 -12.53 -4.78 -11.60
CA PHE A 102 -11.38 -5.67 -11.63
C PHE A 102 -10.06 -4.89 -11.79
N LEU A 103 -10.02 -3.94 -12.72
CA LEU A 103 -8.85 -3.10 -12.97
C LEU A 103 -8.50 -2.23 -11.76
N LEU A 104 -9.50 -1.64 -11.10
CA LEU A 104 -9.30 -0.80 -9.93
C LEU A 104 -8.72 -1.60 -8.75
N ARG A 105 -9.24 -2.81 -8.49
CA ARG A 105 -8.69 -3.69 -7.45
C ARG A 105 -7.23 -4.05 -7.73
N ILE A 106 -6.91 -4.46 -8.96
CA ILE A 106 -5.52 -4.78 -9.32
C ILE A 106 -4.64 -3.56 -9.15
N GLY A 107 -5.03 -2.42 -9.74
CA GLY A 107 -4.25 -1.18 -9.70
C GLY A 107 -3.94 -0.73 -8.27
N LEU A 108 -4.88 -0.88 -7.35
CA LEU A 108 -4.69 -0.49 -5.96
C LEU A 108 -3.90 -1.51 -5.13
N MET A 109 -3.94 -2.79 -5.46
CA MET A 109 -3.03 -3.77 -4.84
C MET A 109 -1.60 -3.62 -5.37
N VAL A 110 -1.43 -3.29 -6.65
CA VAL A 110 -0.14 -2.88 -7.22
C VAL A 110 0.36 -1.62 -6.52
N GLY A 111 -0.49 -0.61 -6.37
CA GLY A 111 -0.17 0.63 -5.66
C GLY A 111 0.24 0.39 -4.20
N ASN A 112 -0.56 -0.37 -3.44
CA ASN A 112 -0.26 -0.72 -2.06
C ASN A 112 1.06 -1.49 -1.92
N TRP A 113 1.34 -2.41 -2.85
CA TRP A 113 2.64 -3.08 -2.87
C TRP A 113 3.77 -2.06 -3.03
N GLY A 114 3.70 -1.15 -4.00
CA GLY A 114 4.71 -0.11 -4.19
C GLY A 114 4.86 0.80 -2.96
N GLN A 115 3.74 1.21 -2.37
CA GLN A 115 3.68 2.03 -1.15
C GLN A 115 4.39 1.40 0.05
N HIS A 116 4.37 0.06 0.14
CA HIS A 116 4.82 -0.70 1.31
C HIS A 116 5.85 -1.81 0.98
N ALA A 117 6.53 -1.75 -0.15
CA ALA A 117 7.51 -2.78 -0.51
C ALA A 117 8.86 -2.59 0.20
N LEU A 118 9.22 -1.36 0.53
CA LEU A 118 10.50 -0.98 1.14
C LEU A 118 10.31 -0.69 2.63
N VAL A 119 10.14 -1.75 3.42
CA VAL A 119 9.95 -1.66 4.88
C VAL A 119 11.29 -1.89 5.58
N ASP A 120 11.65 -0.98 6.48
CA ASP A 120 12.85 -1.08 7.31
C ASP A 120 12.84 -2.31 8.20
N GLU A 121 13.92 -3.06 8.20
CA GLU A 121 14.07 -4.26 9.01
C GLU A 121 14.28 -3.96 10.50
N LEU A 122 14.73 -2.77 10.90
CA LEU A 122 15.04 -2.48 12.30
C LEU A 122 13.83 -1.93 13.05
N GLU A 123 13.13 -0.96 12.45
CA GLU A 123 11.96 -0.28 13.02
C GLU A 123 10.77 -0.33 12.04
N PRO A 124 10.22 -1.54 11.77
CA PRO A 124 9.20 -1.76 10.74
C PRO A 124 7.80 -1.25 11.10
N ASP A 125 7.56 -0.89 12.36
CA ASP A 125 6.29 -0.37 12.88
C ASP A 125 6.19 1.16 12.78
N SER A 126 7.28 1.85 12.43
CA SER A 126 7.29 3.29 12.22
C SER A 126 6.73 3.65 10.83
N ASP A 127 5.73 4.55 10.80
CA ASP A 127 5.15 5.05 9.54
C ASP A 127 6.21 5.68 8.61
N TYR A 128 7.28 6.27 9.16
CA TYR A 128 8.39 6.81 8.38
C TYR A 128 9.21 5.74 7.64
N ARG A 129 9.10 4.49 8.09
CA ARG A 129 9.96 3.37 7.68
C ARG A 129 9.19 2.19 7.10
N SER A 130 7.88 2.16 7.28
CA SER A 130 6.96 1.19 6.66
C SER A 130 6.34 1.71 5.37
N SER A 131 6.54 2.99 5.04
CA SER A 131 6.01 3.66 3.86
C SER A 131 7.08 4.52 3.17
N ILE A 132 6.80 4.97 1.94
CA ILE A 132 7.70 5.83 1.16
C ILE A 132 6.97 7.06 0.62
N THR A 133 7.74 8.11 0.33
CA THR A 133 7.23 9.35 -0.30
C THR A 133 7.76 9.48 -1.73
N LEU A 134 6.89 9.85 -2.66
CA LEU A 134 7.15 10.09 -4.08
C LEU A 134 6.87 11.56 -4.41
N ILE A 135 7.91 12.30 -4.72
CA ILE A 135 7.85 13.72 -5.11
C ILE A 135 8.08 13.89 -6.61
N ASP A 136 7.68 15.06 -7.12
CA ASP A 136 7.92 15.48 -8.51
C ASP A 136 7.52 14.42 -9.56
N VAL A 137 6.35 13.82 -9.32
CA VAL A 137 5.75 12.78 -10.17
C VAL A 137 4.39 13.26 -10.70
N PRO A 138 4.08 13.10 -12.01
CA PRO A 138 2.83 13.59 -12.58
C PRO A 138 1.56 13.07 -11.90
N SER A 139 1.60 11.84 -11.36
CA SER A 139 0.46 11.25 -10.65
C SER A 139 0.00 12.07 -9.45
N ASN A 140 0.89 12.81 -8.76
CA ASN A 140 0.49 13.68 -7.64
C ASN A 140 -0.52 14.76 -8.06
N ARG A 141 -0.46 15.22 -9.31
CA ARG A 141 -1.42 16.20 -9.84
C ARG A 141 -2.82 15.62 -10.04
N TYR A 142 -2.90 14.35 -10.45
CA TYR A 142 -4.16 13.70 -10.84
C TYR A 142 -4.75 12.81 -9.73
N SER A 143 -3.91 12.41 -8.77
CA SER A 143 -4.24 11.51 -7.67
C SER A 143 -4.09 12.20 -6.32
N PHE A 144 -4.42 13.49 -6.25
CA PHE A 144 -4.52 14.22 -4.98
C PHE A 144 -3.28 14.07 -4.07
N ASN A 145 -2.08 14.25 -4.61
CA ASN A 145 -0.82 14.11 -3.86
C ASN A 145 -0.64 12.74 -3.15
N ASP A 146 -1.21 11.65 -3.68
CA ASP A 146 -1.09 10.29 -3.13
C ASP A 146 0.37 9.83 -2.93
N GLY A 147 1.32 10.35 -3.72
CA GLY A 147 2.75 10.09 -3.55
C GLY A 147 3.30 10.49 -2.17
N TYR A 148 2.62 11.34 -1.41
CA TYR A 148 3.01 11.67 -0.03
C TYR A 148 2.46 10.67 0.99
N HIS A 149 2.63 9.37 0.71
CA HIS A 149 2.01 8.29 1.48
C HIS A 149 2.51 8.21 2.93
N THR A 150 3.76 8.55 3.20
CA THR A 150 4.25 8.69 4.59
C THR A 150 3.48 9.75 5.36
N ALA A 151 3.22 10.91 4.74
CA ALA A 151 2.40 11.92 5.38
C ALA A 151 0.96 11.39 5.59
N HIS A 152 0.41 10.71 4.60
CA HIS A 152 -0.91 10.07 4.69
C HIS A 152 -1.03 9.08 5.86
N HIS A 153 -0.04 8.20 6.07
CA HIS A 153 -0.01 7.30 7.23
C HIS A 153 0.04 8.04 8.57
N LEU A 154 0.91 9.06 8.68
CA LEU A 154 1.04 9.85 9.90
C LEU A 154 -0.25 10.60 10.29
N ASN A 155 -1.05 11.01 9.30
CA ASN A 155 -2.38 11.58 9.54
C ASN A 155 -3.29 11.34 8.32
N PRO A 156 -4.11 10.27 8.37
CA PRO A 156 -5.00 9.90 7.26
C PRO A 156 -6.16 10.89 7.00
N ARG A 157 -6.34 11.87 7.88
CA ARG A 157 -7.36 12.92 7.76
C ARG A 157 -6.79 14.23 7.22
N ARG A 158 -5.48 14.33 6.99
CA ARG A 158 -4.86 15.54 6.44
C ARG A 158 -5.46 15.82 5.06
N HIS A 159 -5.79 17.07 4.79
CA HIS A 159 -6.30 17.42 3.48
C HIS A 159 -5.21 17.21 2.43
N TRP A 160 -5.55 16.63 1.28
CA TRP A 160 -4.58 16.18 0.30
C TRP A 160 -3.61 17.27 -0.20
N ARG A 161 -4.06 18.53 -0.23
CA ARG A 161 -3.23 19.70 -0.58
C ARG A 161 -2.14 20.03 0.43
N GLU A 162 -2.28 19.56 1.67
CA GLU A 162 -1.39 19.91 2.78
C GLU A 162 -0.23 18.91 2.96
N HIS A 163 -0.29 17.73 2.32
CA HIS A 163 0.80 16.75 2.43
C HIS A 163 2.17 17.30 1.97
N PRO A 164 2.28 18.03 0.84
CA PRO A 164 3.55 18.63 0.43
C PRO A 164 4.08 19.64 1.46
N THR A 165 3.19 20.49 2.00
CA THR A 165 3.56 21.48 3.03
C THR A 165 4.06 20.80 4.30
N HIS A 166 3.36 19.77 4.76
CA HIS A 166 3.77 18.98 5.92
C HIS A 166 5.15 18.32 5.70
N PHE A 167 5.37 17.71 4.53
CA PHE A 167 6.66 17.11 4.20
C PHE A 167 7.81 18.13 4.30
N LEU A 168 7.63 19.33 3.76
CA LEU A 168 8.65 20.40 3.82
C LEU A 168 8.91 20.88 5.26
N GLN A 169 7.85 21.06 6.05
CA GLN A 169 7.95 21.49 7.45
C GLN A 169 8.61 20.43 8.34
N SER A 170 8.39 19.14 8.05
CA SER A 170 8.88 18.01 8.83
C SER A 170 10.14 17.36 8.25
N LYS A 171 10.85 18.01 7.31
CA LYS A 171 12.01 17.43 6.61
C LYS A 171 13.09 16.88 7.56
N THR A 172 13.33 17.55 8.68
CA THR A 172 14.31 17.12 9.70
C THR A 172 13.85 15.85 10.41
N THR A 173 12.55 15.72 10.69
CA THR A 173 11.95 14.51 11.25
C THR A 173 12.02 13.34 10.27
N TYR A 174 11.74 13.56 8.98
CA TYR A 174 11.90 12.53 7.94
C TYR A 174 13.35 12.04 7.86
N ALA A 175 14.31 12.96 7.85
CA ALA A 175 15.74 12.63 7.82
C ALA A 175 16.18 11.87 9.08
N GLY A 176 15.76 12.31 10.27
CA GLY A 176 16.10 11.68 11.55
C GLY A 176 15.49 10.28 11.72
N ASN A 177 14.37 10.01 11.06
CA ASN A 177 13.72 8.69 11.09
C ASN A 177 14.13 7.80 9.91
N GLY A 178 15.05 8.21 9.04
CA GLY A 178 15.52 7.39 7.92
C GLY A 178 14.45 7.11 6.86
N ALA A 179 13.51 8.05 6.66
CA ALA A 179 12.46 7.91 5.66
C ALA A 179 13.03 7.80 4.23
N LEU A 180 12.28 7.15 3.35
CA LEU A 180 12.64 7.03 1.94
C LEU A 180 11.82 8.00 1.09
N VAL A 181 12.52 8.82 0.30
CA VAL A 181 11.94 9.78 -0.62
C VAL A 181 12.47 9.48 -2.01
N PHE A 182 11.57 9.32 -2.98
CA PHE A 182 11.92 9.14 -4.38
C PHE A 182 11.38 10.29 -5.23
N THR A 183 12.04 10.57 -6.34
CA THR A 183 11.63 11.59 -7.31
C THR A 183 11.28 10.98 -8.66
N ASN A 184 10.25 11.52 -9.31
CA ASN A 184 9.86 11.20 -10.69
C ASN A 184 9.66 9.69 -10.95
N ILE A 185 9.07 8.97 -9.99
CA ILE A 185 8.65 7.57 -10.13
C ILE A 185 7.34 7.41 -9.36
N ASP A 186 6.32 6.80 -9.96
CA ASP A 186 5.04 6.50 -9.31
C ASP A 186 5.02 5.10 -8.67
N TYR A 187 4.01 4.77 -7.86
CA TYR A 187 3.92 3.48 -7.16
C TYR A 187 3.80 2.26 -8.08
N ILE A 188 3.19 2.40 -9.26
CA ILE A 188 3.10 1.30 -10.23
C ILE A 188 4.48 1.03 -10.82
N MET A 189 5.19 2.08 -11.24
CA MET A 189 6.54 1.97 -11.77
C MET A 189 7.53 1.51 -10.71
N LEU A 190 7.40 1.95 -9.47
CA LEU A 190 8.19 1.45 -8.35
C LEU A 190 7.98 -0.06 -8.15
N THR A 191 6.72 -0.52 -8.17
CA THR A 191 6.40 -1.95 -8.10
C THR A 191 7.02 -2.74 -9.25
N ILE A 192 6.85 -2.28 -10.49
CA ILE A 192 7.44 -2.94 -11.68
C ILE A 192 8.97 -3.00 -11.56
N THR A 193 9.60 -1.91 -11.12
CA THR A 193 11.05 -1.82 -10.98
C THR A 193 11.57 -2.78 -9.91
N LEU A 194 10.87 -2.87 -8.77
CA LEU A 194 11.18 -3.84 -7.72
C LEU A 194 11.06 -5.27 -8.20
N LEU A 195 9.99 -5.62 -8.92
CA LEU A 195 9.79 -6.97 -9.46
C LEU A 195 10.83 -7.35 -10.52
N ARG A 196 11.41 -6.36 -11.21
CA ARG A 196 12.57 -6.52 -12.10
C ARG A 196 13.91 -6.57 -11.35
N LYS A 197 13.90 -6.32 -10.04
CA LYS A 197 15.08 -6.21 -9.17
C LYS A 197 16.08 -5.15 -9.63
N ASP A 198 15.59 -4.10 -10.29
CA ASP A 198 16.42 -2.99 -10.77
C ASP A 198 16.65 -1.95 -9.67
N TYR A 199 17.40 -2.37 -8.65
CA TYR A 199 17.76 -1.53 -7.51
C TYR A 199 18.65 -0.36 -7.89
N MET A 200 19.38 -0.45 -9.00
CA MET A 200 20.22 0.64 -9.48
C MET A 200 19.38 1.79 -10.02
N TYR A 201 18.32 1.49 -10.78
CA TYR A 201 17.37 2.52 -11.19
C TYR A 201 16.63 3.13 -9.99
N LEU A 202 16.21 2.33 -9.00
CA LEU A 202 15.60 2.87 -7.78
C LEU A 202 16.56 3.79 -7.02
N ALA A 203 17.84 3.43 -6.96
CA ALA A 203 18.86 4.28 -6.34
C ALA A 203 19.04 5.61 -7.07
N ASP A 204 18.91 5.66 -8.40
CA ASP A 204 18.92 6.93 -9.16
C ASP A 204 17.72 7.83 -8.84
N ARG A 205 16.60 7.22 -8.44
CA ARG A 205 15.38 7.97 -8.11
C ARG A 205 15.29 8.34 -6.65
N LEU A 206 16.14 7.78 -5.77
CA LEU A 206 16.15 8.16 -4.36
C LEU A 206 16.71 9.58 -4.21
N VAL A 207 16.04 10.40 -3.39
CA VAL A 207 16.55 11.69 -2.94
C VAL A 207 17.22 11.49 -1.57
N PRO A 208 18.56 11.50 -1.49
CA PRO A 208 19.23 11.19 -0.22
C PRO A 208 18.92 12.24 0.86
N ILE A 209 18.47 11.77 2.02
CA ILE A 209 18.23 12.60 3.20
C ILE A 209 18.87 12.00 4.45
N GLY A 210 19.26 12.86 5.41
CA GLY A 210 19.86 12.42 6.68
C GLY A 210 21.13 11.60 6.45
N ASN A 211 21.20 10.41 7.06
CA ASN A 211 22.35 9.50 6.96
C ASN A 211 22.55 8.90 5.55
N GLN A 212 21.60 9.11 4.63
CA GLN A 212 21.72 8.68 3.24
C GLN A 212 22.63 9.63 2.44
N ILE A 213 22.82 10.87 2.92
CA ILE A 213 23.67 11.87 2.26
C ILE A 213 25.11 11.37 2.27
N GLY A 214 25.72 11.29 1.09
CA GLY A 214 27.08 10.79 0.90
C GLY A 214 27.17 9.30 0.58
N MET A 215 26.07 8.54 0.69
CA MET A 215 26.04 7.15 0.19
C MET A 215 26.21 7.14 -1.33
N SER A 216 27.04 6.23 -1.82
CA SER A 216 27.13 5.89 -3.23
C SER A 216 25.83 5.24 -3.73
N LYS A 217 25.62 5.28 -5.04
CA LYS A 217 24.49 4.62 -5.69
C LYS A 217 24.40 3.12 -5.36
N VAL A 218 25.56 2.44 -5.25
CA VAL A 218 25.62 1.01 -4.91
C VAL A 218 25.22 0.76 -3.46
N GLU A 219 25.66 1.61 -2.54
CA GLU A 219 25.25 1.53 -1.13
C GLU A 219 23.74 1.75 -0.99
N ILE A 220 23.18 2.74 -1.70
CA ILE A 220 21.73 2.98 -1.73
C ILE A 220 21.00 1.75 -2.30
N ALA A 221 21.43 1.22 -3.44
CA ALA A 221 20.81 0.05 -4.05
C ALA A 221 20.82 -1.18 -3.10
N ASN A 222 21.93 -1.38 -2.38
CA ASN A 222 22.04 -2.44 -1.40
C ASN A 222 21.14 -2.21 -0.18
N MET A 223 21.06 -0.98 0.34
CA MET A 223 20.12 -0.60 1.40
C MET A 223 18.67 -0.85 0.99
N LEU A 224 18.28 -0.47 -0.23
CA LEU A 224 16.92 -0.73 -0.73
C LEU A 224 16.63 -2.24 -0.83
N ARG A 225 17.64 -3.05 -1.18
CA ARG A 225 17.50 -4.52 -1.25
C ARG A 225 17.32 -5.17 0.12
N THR A 226 17.89 -4.63 1.20
CA THR A 226 17.64 -5.20 2.54
C THR A 226 16.19 -4.97 2.96
N LYS A 227 15.61 -3.84 2.56
CA LYS A 227 14.24 -3.44 2.90
C LYS A 227 13.15 -4.25 2.21
N THR A 228 13.45 -5.13 1.25
CA THR A 228 12.45 -5.98 0.58
C THR A 228 12.33 -7.38 1.19
N ARG A 229 13.17 -7.72 2.18
CA ARG A 229 13.27 -9.07 2.74
C ARG A 229 12.05 -9.49 3.55
N ALA A 230 11.47 -10.65 3.24
CA ALA A 230 10.36 -11.17 4.04
C ALA A 230 10.73 -11.26 5.54
N PHE A 231 9.83 -10.81 6.40
CA PHE A 231 9.99 -10.96 7.85
C PHE A 231 9.58 -12.39 8.24
N THR A 232 10.40 -13.04 9.08
CA THR A 232 10.03 -14.30 9.70
C THR A 232 9.02 -14.05 10.84
N GLU A 233 8.29 -15.08 11.27
CA GLU A 233 7.40 -14.94 12.44
C GLU A 233 8.18 -14.58 13.72
N ALA A 234 9.45 -14.97 13.82
CA ALA A 234 10.35 -14.55 14.89
C ALA A 234 10.67 -13.05 14.82
N ASP A 235 10.95 -12.51 13.62
CA ASP A 235 11.15 -11.08 13.42
C ASP A 235 9.88 -10.29 13.77
N ILE A 236 8.72 -10.78 13.32
CA ILE A 236 7.42 -10.16 13.57
C ILE A 236 7.17 -10.06 15.08
N LYS A 237 7.29 -11.19 15.81
CA LYS A 237 7.10 -11.23 17.27
C LYS A 237 8.07 -10.32 18.03
N LYS A 238 9.29 -10.12 17.51
CA LYS A 238 10.31 -9.28 18.14
C LYS A 238 10.07 -7.79 17.90
N ARG A 239 9.62 -7.43 16.70
CA ARG A 239 9.63 -6.05 16.20
C ARG A 239 8.26 -5.37 16.19
N PHE A 240 7.16 -6.12 16.15
CA PHE A 240 5.80 -5.59 16.25
C PHE A 240 5.23 -5.99 17.61
N LYS A 241 5.10 -5.01 18.52
CA LYS A 241 4.60 -5.21 19.88
C LYS A 241 3.16 -4.75 20.03
#